data_AF-A0A255U749-F1
#
_entry.id   AF-A0A255U749-F1
#
_cell.length_a   1.000
_cell.length_b   1.000
_cell.length_c   1.000
_cell.angle_alpha   90.00
_cell.angle_beta   90.00
_cell.angle_gamma   90.00
#
_symmetry.space_group_name_H-M   'P 1'
#
loop_
_entity.id
_entity.type
_entity.pdbx_description
1 polymer ?
#
loop_
_entity_poly.entity_id
_entity_poly.type
_entity_poly.pdbx_seq_one_letter_code
_entity_poly.pdbx_strand_id
1 'polypeptide(L)' 'MKYHTLIETCKNVGFNVKEYFTYVFSKLKEGEKDYEKLLPSAVAR' A
#
# COMPACT_ATOMS: atom_id res chain seq x y z
N MET A 1 12.03 -9.28 -8.62
CA MET A 1 11.04 -10.19 -8.00
C MET A 1 10.17 -9.53 -6.93
N LYS A 2 10.69 -8.73 -5.99
CA LYS A 2 9.87 -8.23 -4.84
C LYS A 2 8.66 -7.35 -5.19
N TYR A 3 8.70 -6.62 -6.31
CA TYR A 3 7.58 -5.75 -6.72
C TYR A 3 6.35 -6.52 -7.23
N HIS A 4 6.52 -7.74 -7.77
CA HIS A 4 5.39 -8.54 -8.26
C HIS A 4 4.46 -8.93 -7.12
N THR A 5 5.01 -9.38 -5.99
CA THR A 5 4.24 -9.71 -4.79
C THR A 5 3.41 -8.53 -4.29
N LEU A 6 3.99 -7.33 -4.22
CA LEU A 6 3.25 -6.15 -3.77
C LEU A 6 2.11 -5.77 -4.73
N ILE A 7 2.38 -5.82 -6.05
CA ILE A 7 1.37 -5.55 -7.09
C ILE A 7 0.24 -6.59 -7.02
N GLU A 8 0.58 -7.87 -6.87
CA GLU A 8 -0.40 -8.95 -6.74
C GLU A 8 -1.22 -8.82 -5.46
N THR A 9 -0.60 -8.50 -4.32
CA THR A 9 -1.33 -8.23 -3.07
C THR A 9 -2.29 -7.06 -3.25
N CYS A 10 -1.87 -5.95 -3.87
CA CYS A 10 -2.77 -4.82 -4.16
C CYS A 10 -3.96 -5.25 -5.01
N LYS A 11 -3.73 -6.00 -6.09
CA LYS A 11 -4.82 -6.52 -6.95
C LYS A 11 -5.77 -7.43 -6.19
N ASN A 12 -5.24 -8.33 -5.35
CA ASN A 12 -6.03 -9.30 -4.60
C ASN A 12 -6.95 -8.65 -3.56
N VAL A 13 -6.56 -7.49 -3.04
CA VAL A 13 -7.36 -6.71 -2.08
C VAL A 13 -8.18 -5.60 -2.76
N GLY A 14 -8.32 -5.64 -4.09
CA GLY A 14 -9.15 -4.70 -4.86
C GLY A 14 -8.54 -3.31 -5.06
N PHE A 15 -7.26 -3.13 -4.73
CA PHE A 15 -6.55 -1.86 -4.86
C PHE A 15 -5.86 -1.70 -6.22
N ASN A 16 -6.03 -0.53 -6.84
CA ASN A 16 -5.11 -0.11 -7.88
C ASN A 16 -3.74 0.21 -7.26
N VAL A 17 -2.67 -0.39 -7.78
CA VAL A 17 -1.32 -0.19 -7.23
C VAL A 17 -0.88 1.28 -7.25
N LYS A 18 -1.33 2.08 -8.22
CA LYS A 18 -1.04 3.51 -8.29
C LYS A 18 -1.69 4.25 -7.12
N GLU A 19 -2.95 3.96 -6.84
CA GLU A 19 -3.71 4.57 -5.73
C GLU A 19 -3.10 4.18 -4.38
N TYR A 20 -2.68 2.93 -4.24
CA TYR A 20 -1.95 2.46 -3.07
C TYR A 20 -0.66 3.27 -2.84
N PHE A 21 0.18 3.43 -3.87
CA PHE A 21 1.39 4.24 -3.72
C PHE A 21 1.10 5.70 -3.41
N THR A 22 0.08 6.30 -4.06
CA THR A 22 -0.34 7.67 -3.74
C THR A 22 -0.75 7.81 -2.27
N TYR A 23 -1.53 6.86 -1.74
CA TYR A 23 -1.91 6.84 -0.32
C TYR A 23 -0.68 6.71 0.59
N VAL A 24 0.19 5.73 0.33
CA VAL A 24 1.39 5.48 1.14
C VAL A 24 2.30 6.71 1.17
N PHE A 25 2.58 7.33 0.03
CA PHE A 25 3.42 8.53 -0.01
C PHE A 25 2.79 9.71 0.74
N SER A 26 1.46 9.86 0.72
CA SER A 26 0.78 10.87 1.52
C SER A 26 1.00 10.64 3.03
N LYS A 27 0.84 9.40 3.49
CA LYS A 27 1.04 9.04 4.92
C LYS A 27 2.48 9.22 5.37
N LEU A 28 3.44 8.84 4.53
CA LEU A 28 4.86 9.06 4.82
C LEU A 28 5.20 10.56 4.90
N LYS A 29 4.60 11.39 4.03
CA LYS A 29 4.74 12.85 4.09
C LYS A 29 4.15 13.44 5.38
N GLU A 30 3.08 12.85 5.89
CA GLU A 30 2.47 13.20 7.19
C GLU A 30 3.30 12.74 8.40
N GLY A 31 4.37 11.98 8.17
CA GLY A 31 5.26 11.49 9.22
C GLY A 31 4.82 10.17 9.85
N GLU A 32 3.93 9.41 9.19
CA GLU A 32 3.61 8.04 9.60
C GLU A 32 4.88 7.17 9.59
N LYS A 33 5.06 6.41 10.67
CA LYS A 33 6.22 5.51 10.88
C LYS A 33 5.81 4.08 11.18
N ASP A 34 4.52 3.84 11.41
CA ASP A 34 3.94 2.53 11.58
C ASP A 34 3.64 1.91 10.20
N TYR A 35 4.65 1.24 9.66
CA TYR A 35 4.59 0.65 8.32
C TYR A 35 3.60 -0.51 8.20
N GLU A 36 3.23 -1.15 9.31
CA GLU A 36 2.21 -2.22 9.31
C GLU A 36 0.84 -1.67 8.88
N LYS A 37 0.52 -0.43 9.27
CA LYS A 37 -0.69 0.29 8.83
C LYS A 37 -0.67 0.66 7.34
N LEU A 38 0.49 0.60 6.71
CA LEU A 38 0.66 0.97 5.30
C LEU A 38 0.62 -0.25 4.38
N LEU A 39 0.55 -1.47 4.91
CA LEU A 39 0.44 -2.68 4.09
C LEU A 39 -0.87 -2.67 3.26
N PRO A 40 -0.86 -3.19 2.02
CA PRO A 40 -2.07 -3.20 1.19
C PRO A 40 -3.25 -3.89 1.87
N SER A 41 -2.99 -4.96 2.63
CA SER A 41 -4.00 -5.70 3.39
C SER A 41 -4.57 -4.94 4.59
N ALA A 42 -3.85 -3.96 5.14
CA ALA A 42 -4.31 -3.12 6.24
C ALA A 42 -5.09 -1.89 5.73
N VAL A 43 -4.79 -1.44 4.51
CA VAL A 43 -5.43 -0.28 3.88
C VAL A 43 -6.70 -0.68 3.11
N ALA A 44 -6.76 -1.92 2.61
CA ALA A 44 -7.94 -2.47 1.96
C ALA A 44 -9.06 -2.78 2.96
N ARG A 45 -10.27 -2.31 2.64
CA ARG A 45 -11.52 -2.63 3.34
C ARG A 45 -12.38 -3.56 2.50
#